data_AF-A0A4Y1Z931-F1
#
_entry.id   AF-A0A4Y1Z931-F1
#
_cell.length_a   1.000
_cell.length_b   1.000
_cell.length_c   1.000
_cell.angle_alpha   90.00
_cell.angle_beta   90.00
_cell.angle_gamma   90.00
#
_symmetry.space_group_name_H-M   'P 1'
#
loop_
_entity.id
_entity.type
_entity.pdbx_description
1 polymer ?
#
loop_
_entity_poly.entity_id
_entity_poly.type
_entity_poly.pdbx_seq_one_letter_code
_entity_poly.pdbx_strand_id
1 'polypeptide(L)'
;MMVSAIGFIVYALLCLISGIIVWSKTDHKVIVSYFLSTHLACLIMGVLMINSHLPLLLVVIILCAALVGRIANGRFIFDHVNVLHHLLTAAFFVVLLFLSA
;
A
#
# COMPACT_ATOMS: atom_id res chain seq x y z
N MET A 1 4.67 -9.63 -13.77
CA MET A 1 3.85 -8.39 -13.88
C MET A 1 2.38 -8.56 -13.51
N MET A 2 1.57 -9.37 -14.21
CA MET A 2 0.12 -9.44 -13.97
C MET A 2 -0.24 -9.96 -12.57
N VAL A 3 0.49 -10.97 -12.09
CA VAL A 3 0.33 -11.52 -10.72
C VAL A 3 0.67 -10.47 -9.66
N SER A 4 1.74 -9.69 -9.85
CA SER A 4 2.12 -8.60 -8.95
C SER A 4 1.06 -7.51 -8.92
N ALA A 5 0.50 -7.16 -10.08
CA ALA A 5 -0.54 -6.15 -10.19
C ALA A 5 -1.81 -6.58 -9.44
N ILE A 6 -2.23 -7.84 -9.60
CA ILE A 6 -3.36 -8.42 -8.86
C ILE A 6 -3.09 -8.41 -7.35
N GLY A 7 -1.90 -8.84 -6.92
CA GLY A 7 -1.51 -8.81 -5.50
C GLY A 7 -1.56 -7.40 -4.93
N PHE A 8 -1.10 -6.40 -5.68
CA PHE A 8 -1.12 -5.00 -5.30
C PHE A 8 -2.54 -4.43 -5.21
N ILE A 9 -3.43 -4.79 -6.14
CA ILE A 9 -4.85 -4.42 -6.14
C ILE A 9 -5.56 -5.01 -4.92
N VAL A 10 -5.42 -6.32 -4.67
CA VAL A 10 -6.07 -6.99 -3.54
C VAL A 10 -5.60 -6.37 -2.22
N TYR A 11 -4.30 -6.16 -2.07
CA TYR A 11 -3.72 -5.50 -0.91
C TYR A 11 -4.27 -4.09 -0.70
N ALA A 12 -4.30 -3.28 -1.76
CA ALA A 12 -4.83 -1.92 -1.70
C ALA A 12 -6.32 -1.89 -1.30
N LEU A 13 -7.13 -2.80 -1.83
CA LEU A 13 -8.55 -2.92 -1.48
C LEU A 13 -8.77 -3.30 -0.01
N LEU A 14 -8.04 -4.30 0.51
CA LEU A 14 -8.12 -4.69 1.92
C LEU A 14 -7.76 -3.53 2.84
N CYS A 15 -6.75 -2.75 2.46
CA CYS A 15 -6.34 -1.57 3.20
C CYS A 15 -7.41 -0.48 3.13
N LEU A 16 -7.95 -0.15 1.96
CA LEU A 16 -9.01 0.85 1.80
C LEU A 16 -10.25 0.51 2.64
N ILE A 17 -10.71 -0.74 2.60
CA ILE A 17 -11.85 -1.21 3.42
C ILE A 17 -11.53 -1.02 4.91
N SER A 18 -10.35 -1.47 5.35
CA SER A 18 -9.92 -1.34 6.75
C SER A 18 -9.84 0.14 7.18
N GLY A 19 -9.30 1.01 6.32
CA GLY A 19 -9.21 2.45 6.56
C GLY A 19 -10.57 3.11 6.67
N ILE A 20 -11.54 2.73 5.84
CA ILE A 20 -12.93 3.24 5.91
C ILE A 20 -13.60 2.80 7.22
N ILE A 21 -13.38 1.54 7.66
CA ILE A 21 -13.91 1.04 8.94
C ILE A 21 -13.31 1.81 10.12
N VAL A 22 -12.01 2.11 10.07
CA VAL A 22 -11.33 2.87 11.12
C VAL A 22 -11.74 4.35 11.08
N TRP A 23 -12.04 4.90 9.90
CA TRP A 23 -12.44 6.30 9.73
C TRP A 23 -13.60 6.68 10.64
N SER A 24 -14.61 5.82 10.83
CA SER A 24 -15.75 6.12 11.70
C SER A 24 -15.44 5.99 13.21
N LYS A 25 -14.29 5.42 13.57
CA LYS A 25 -13.93 5.04 14.96
C LYS A 25 -12.80 5.86 15.58
N THR A 26 -12.06 6.64 14.78
CA THR A 26 -10.92 7.43 15.26
C THR A 26 -11.15 8.93 15.10
N ASP A 27 -10.59 9.72 16.00
CA ASP A 27 -10.53 11.19 15.89
C ASP A 27 -9.38 11.66 14.98
N HIS A 28 -8.43 10.77 14.68
CA HIS A 28 -7.26 11.03 13.86
C HIS A 28 -7.55 10.98 12.34
N LYS A 29 -8.58 11.72 11.87
CA LYS A 29 -9.05 11.68 10.47
C LYS A 29 -7.97 12.01 9.45
N VAL A 30 -7.05 12.92 9.77
CA VAL A 30 -5.95 13.33 8.88
C VAL A 30 -5.01 12.17 8.58
N ILE A 31 -4.74 11.31 9.56
CA ILE A 31 -3.89 10.13 9.38
C ILE A 31 -4.62 9.10 8.52
N VAL A 32 -5.90 8.86 8.82
CA VAL A 32 -6.68 7.91 8.02
C VAL A 32 -6.88 8.43 6.58
N SER A 33 -6.97 9.74 6.34
CA SER A 33 -7.08 10.28 4.98
C SER A 33 -5.79 10.07 4.20
N TYR A 34 -4.63 10.29 4.84
CA TYR A 34 -3.32 9.98 4.25
C TYR A 34 -3.16 8.47 3.98
N PHE A 35 -3.63 7.61 4.89
CA PHE A 35 -3.68 6.18 4.69
C PHE A 35 -4.58 5.78 3.50
N LEU A 36 -5.78 6.32 3.41
CA LEU A 36 -6.70 6.03 2.31
C LEU A 36 -6.16 6.53 0.97
N SER A 37 -5.58 7.73 0.91
CA SER A 37 -5.04 8.29 -0.33
C SER A 37 -3.84 7.51 -0.85
N THR A 38 -2.92 7.09 0.03
CA THR A 38 -1.77 6.27 -0.35
C THR A 38 -2.18 4.90 -0.91
N HIS A 39 -3.18 4.24 -0.30
CA HIS A 39 -3.67 2.95 -0.81
C HIS A 39 -4.57 3.10 -2.03
N LEU A 40 -5.27 4.23 -2.20
CA LEU A 40 -5.97 4.55 -3.44
C LEU A 40 -4.99 4.74 -4.61
N ALA A 41 -3.87 5.42 -4.37
CA ALA A 41 -2.79 5.50 -5.37
C ALA A 41 -2.24 4.12 -5.72
N CYS A 42 -2.04 3.24 -4.73
CA CYS A 42 -1.65 1.84 -4.99
C CYS A 42 -2.65 1.10 -5.88
N LEU A 43 -3.95 1.26 -5.60
CA LEU A 43 -5.02 0.64 -6.38
C LEU A 43 -5.01 1.11 -7.83
N ILE A 44 -4.97 2.43 -8.05
CA ILE A 44 -4.90 3.03 -9.40
C ILE A 44 -3.69 2.48 -10.15
N MET A 45 -2.53 2.45 -9.50
CA MET A 45 -1.30 1.97 -10.13
C MET A 45 -1.33 0.47 -10.42
N GLY A 46 -1.91 -0.35 -9.54
CA GLY A 46 -2.12 -1.78 -9.80
C GLY A 46 -3.03 -2.00 -11.01
N VAL A 47 -4.10 -1.22 -11.15
CA VAL A 47 -4.99 -1.26 -12.33
C VAL A 47 -4.25 -0.81 -13.59
N LEU A 48 -3.42 0.23 -13.50
CA LEU A 48 -2.62 0.69 -14.64
C LEU A 48 -1.56 -0.33 -15.04
N MET A 49 -0.95 -1.07 -14.10
CA MET A 49 -0.01 -2.16 -14.42
C MET A 49 -0.67 -3.31 -15.21
N ILE A 50 -1.99 -3.49 -15.08
CA ILE A 50 -2.74 -4.48 -15.87
C ILE A 50 -3.06 -3.93 -17.27
N ASN A 51 -3.50 -2.68 -17.36
CA ASN A 51 -4.02 -2.10 -18.61
C ASN A 51 -2.96 -1.44 -19.49
N SER A 52 -1.82 -1.08 -18.91
CA SER A 52 -0.75 -0.36 -19.57
C SER A 52 0.52 -1.06 -19.14
N HIS A 53 1.31 -1.57 -20.08
CA HIS A 53 2.62 -2.18 -19.79
C HIS A 53 3.56 -1.11 -19.21
N LEU A 54 3.36 -0.77 -17.93
CA LEU A 54 4.05 0.31 -17.27
C LEU A 54 5.52 -0.06 -17.13
N PRO A 55 6.43 0.91 -17.32
CA PRO A 55 7.84 0.66 -17.13
C PRO A 55 8.10 0.26 -15.67
N LEU A 56 8.92 -0.78 -15.48
CA LEU A 56 9.29 -1.34 -14.18
C LEU A 56 9.78 -0.27 -13.19
N LEU A 57 10.47 0.75 -13.69
CA LEU A 57 10.94 1.88 -12.88
C LEU A 57 9.79 2.61 -12.17
N LEU A 58 8.66 2.82 -12.85
CA LEU A 58 7.50 3.47 -12.27
C LEU A 58 6.87 2.60 -11.17
N VAL A 59 6.79 1.29 -11.42
CA VAL A 59 6.32 0.29 -10.44
C VAL A 59 7.16 0.34 -9.16
N VAL A 60 8.49 0.39 -9.29
CA VAL A 60 9.41 0.49 -8.14
C VAL A 60 9.18 1.79 -7.36
N ILE A 61 9.08 2.95 -8.03
CA ILE A 61 8.86 4.26 -7.38
C ILE A 61 7.58 4.23 -6.54
N ILE A 62 6.50 3.67 -7.09
CA ILE A 62 5.20 3.58 -6.40
C ILE A 62 5.26 2.61 -5.22
N LEU A 63 5.94 1.47 -5.39
CA LEU A 63 6.15 0.51 -4.33
C LEU A 63 6.94 1.14 -3.16
N CYS A 64 7.97 1.92 -3.46
CA CYS A 64 8.71 2.68 -2.46
C CYS A 64 7.85 3.75 -1.77
N ALA A 65 7.07 4.52 -2.52
CA ALA A 65 6.18 5.55 -1.96
C ALA A 65 5.12 4.96 -1.02
N ALA A 66 4.53 3.82 -1.40
CA ALA A 66 3.57 3.10 -0.59
C ALA A 66 4.19 2.48 0.67
N LEU A 67 5.43 1.98 0.58
CA LEU A 67 6.18 1.49 1.73
C LEU A 67 6.47 2.62 2.74
N VAL A 68 6.92 3.79 2.27
CA VAL A 68 7.12 4.98 3.11
C VAL A 68 5.80 5.42 3.73
N GLY A 69 4.71 5.45 2.96
CA GLY A 69 3.37 5.73 3.46
C GLY A 69 2.92 4.77 4.55
N ARG A 70 3.28 3.49 4.46
CA ARG A 70 2.99 2.46 5.49
C ARG A 70 3.87 2.58 6.72
N ILE A 71 5.15 2.93 6.58
CA ILE A 71 6.02 3.18 7.72
C ILE A 71 5.51 4.40 8.51
N ALA A 72 5.15 5.48 7.80
CA ALA A 72 4.55 6.66 8.40
C ALA A 72 3.22 6.32 9.11
N ASN A 73 2.29 5.63 8.44
CA ASN A 73 0.98 5.30 9.01
C ASN A 73 1.01 4.24 10.12
N GLY A 74 1.87 3.23 10.03
CA GLY A 74 1.95 2.18 11.05
C GLY A 74 2.30 2.74 12.43
N ARG A 75 3.18 3.74 12.48
CA ARG A 75 3.50 4.45 13.73
C ARG A 75 2.29 5.19 14.32
N PHE A 76 1.39 5.69 13.48
CA PHE A 76 0.20 6.42 13.92
C PHE A 76 -1.00 5.51 14.25
N ILE A 77 -1.15 4.36 13.60
CA ILE A 77 -2.28 3.44 13.85
C ILE A 77 -2.07 2.64 15.15
N PHE A 78 -0.81 2.30 15.45
CA PHE A 78 -0.50 1.48 16.61
C PHE A 78 -0.07 2.32 17.83
N ASP A 79 0.15 3.64 17.70
CA ASP A 79 0.84 4.50 18.69
C ASP A 79 2.27 4.05 19.06
N HIS A 80 2.73 2.95 18.48
CA HIS A 80 4.07 2.39 18.62
C HIS A 80 4.56 1.85 17.28
N VAL A 81 5.88 1.71 17.13
CA VAL A 81 6.46 1.09 15.94
C VAL A 81 6.20 -0.42 16.00
N ASN A 82 5.22 -0.88 15.24
CA ASN A 82 4.94 -2.30 15.10
C ASN A 82 5.90 -2.91 14.06
N VAL A 83 7.07 -3.36 14.53
CA VAL A 83 8.15 -3.89 13.69
C VAL A 83 7.68 -5.10 12.87
N LEU A 84 6.81 -5.94 13.42
CA LEU A 84 6.24 -7.09 12.70
C LEU A 84 5.39 -6.63 11.51
N HIS A 85 4.54 -5.61 11.70
CA HIS A 85 3.75 -5.02 10.62
C HIS A 85 4.63 -4.43 9.51
N HIS A 86 5.69 -3.72 9.88
CA HIS A 86 6.64 -3.14 8.94
C HIS A 86 7.44 -4.22 8.18
N LEU A 87 7.90 -5.28 8.87
CA LEU A 87 8.57 -6.42 8.27
C LEU A 87 7.67 -7.17 7.27
N LEU A 88 6.43 -7.47 7.66
CA LEU A 88 5.47 -8.15 6.79
C LEU A 88 5.13 -7.29 5.57
N THR A 89 4.98 -5.98 5.75
CA THR A 89 4.75 -5.06 4.63
C THR A 89 5.97 -5.01 3.71
N ALA A 90 7.18 -4.86 4.24
CA ALA A 90 8.40 -4.86 3.44
C ALA A 90 8.57 -6.19 2.67
N ALA A 91 8.38 -7.32 3.33
CA ALA A 91 8.46 -8.64 2.70
C ALA A 91 7.43 -8.81 1.57
N PHE A 92 6.19 -8.37 1.79
CA PHE A 92 5.14 -8.37 0.77
C PHE A 92 5.54 -7.53 -0.46
N PHE A 93 6.10 -6.34 -0.23
CA PHE A 93 6.57 -5.47 -1.31
C PHE A 93 7.78 -6.04 -2.07
N VAL A 94 8.70 -6.71 -1.39
CA VAL A 94 9.83 -7.42 -2.02
C VAL A 94 9.33 -8.57 -2.89
N VAL A 95 8.35 -9.35 -2.43
CA VAL A 95 7.74 -10.42 -3.24
C VAL A 95 7.07 -9.84 -4.48
N LEU A 96 6.35 -8.72 -4.35
CA LEU A 96 5.73 -8.04 -5.50
C LEU A 96 6.77 -7.53 -6.51
N LEU A 97 7.93 -7.06 -6.05
CA LEU A 97 9.05 -6.68 -6.92
C LEU A 97 9.61 -7.88 -7.70
N PHE A 98 9.87 -9.00 -7.01
CA PHE A 98 10.38 -10.22 -7.65
C PHE A 98 9.41 -10.79 -8.69
N LEU A 99 8.10 -10.71 -8.46
CA LEU A 99 7.08 -11.15 -9.41
C LEU A 99 6.89 -10.18 -10.58
N SER A 100 7.44 -8.96 -10.47
CA SER A 100 7.36 -7.90 -11.50
C SER A 100 8.60 -7.84 -12.39
N ALA A 101 9.75 -8.28 -11.89
CA ALA A 101 10.96 -8.54 -12.67
C ALA A 101 10.78 -9.73 -13.63
#